data_AF-A0A966LZ27-F1
#
_entry.id   AF-A0A966LZ27-F1
#
_cell.length_a   1.000
_cell.length_b   1.000
_cell.length_c   1.000
_cell.angle_alpha   90.00
_cell.angle_beta   90.00
_cell.angle_gamma   90.00
#
_symmetry.space_group_name_H-M   'P 1'
#
loop_
_entity.id
_entity.type
_entity.pdbx_description
1 polymer ?
#
loop_
_entity_poly.entity_id
_entity_poly.type
_entity_poly.pdbx_seq_one_letter_code
_entity_poly.pdbx_strand_id
1 'polypeptide(L)'
;CVGARPEDNHRNLKKPINKLEALEDENYKWRFKVNHQLKNNYKELFSFIDLMIYLKVPNFKKVLIWRGLQEKKLAYSRKNMSKNKNKIMSESEIKRFIMFYERITKKMLIDMPKFADIIVPISSNHQPKKIIIN
;
A
#
# COMPACT_ATOMS: atom_id res chain seq x y z
N CYS A 1 -2.29 -4.41 1.75
CA CYS A 1 -1.21 -4.98 2.58
C CYS A 1 -1.45 -6.44 2.98
N VAL A 2 -2.60 -7.04 2.69
CA VAL A 2 -2.86 -8.47 2.95
C VAL A 2 -1.80 -9.33 2.26
N GLY A 3 -1.28 -10.34 2.96
CA GLY A 3 -0.21 -11.23 2.48
C GLY A 3 1.18 -10.59 2.41
N ALA A 4 1.37 -9.36 2.90
CA ALA A 4 2.70 -8.74 2.95
C ALA A 4 3.66 -9.56 3.84
N ARG A 5 4.90 -9.71 3.39
CA ARG A 5 5.97 -10.41 4.12
C ARG A 5 6.96 -9.40 4.73
N PRO A 6 7.64 -9.75 5.84
CA PRO A 6 8.66 -8.89 6.42
C PRO A 6 9.86 -8.70 5.47
N GLU A 7 10.60 -7.62 5.69
CA GLU A 7 11.94 -7.40 5.16
C GLU A 7 12.96 -8.17 6.01
N ASP A 8 13.66 -9.11 5.39
CA ASP A 8 14.65 -9.96 6.07
C ASP A 8 15.95 -9.20 6.35
N ASN A 9 16.37 -8.31 5.44
CA ASN A 9 17.59 -7.54 5.63
C ASN A 9 17.30 -6.26 6.44
N HIS A 10 17.60 -6.29 7.74
CA HIS A 10 17.41 -5.15 8.62
C HIS A 10 18.15 -3.87 8.18
N ARG A 11 19.20 -3.96 7.35
CA ARG A 11 19.86 -2.77 6.78
C ARG A 11 18.91 -1.99 5.86
N ASN A 12 18.01 -2.67 5.16
CA ASN A 12 16.99 -2.04 4.30
C ASN A 12 15.95 -1.25 5.10
N LEU A 13 15.71 -1.62 6.37
CA LEU A 13 14.81 -0.88 7.26
C LEU A 13 15.45 0.42 7.77
N LYS A 14 16.78 0.45 7.94
CA LYS A 14 17.49 1.67 8.37
C LYS A 14 17.48 2.75 7.28
N LYS A 15 17.54 2.36 6.01
CA LYS A 15 17.46 3.32 4.88
C LYS A 15 16.02 3.83 4.69
N PRO A 16 15.75 5.14 4.80
CA PRO A 16 14.43 5.67 4.49
C PRO A 16 14.16 5.59 2.98
N ILE A 17 12.90 5.36 2.61
CA ILE A 17 12.50 5.29 1.20
C ILE A 17 11.68 6.51 0.74
N ASN A 18 11.26 7.35 1.68
CA ASN A 18 10.55 8.60 1.43
C ASN A 18 10.80 9.63 2.54
N LYS A 19 10.28 10.85 2.34
CA LYS A 19 10.48 11.98 3.25
C LYS A 19 9.86 11.73 4.64
N LEU A 20 8.71 11.07 4.71
CA LEU A 20 8.05 10.75 5.98
C LEU A 20 8.97 9.89 6.86
N GLU A 21 9.51 8.79 6.33
CA GLU A 21 10.42 7.95 7.08
C GLU A 21 11.74 8.65 7.44
N ALA A 22 12.23 9.52 6.56
CA ALA A 22 13.47 10.25 6.78
C ALA A 22 13.37 11.30 7.88
N LEU A 23 12.21 11.96 8.02
CA LEU A 23 12.02 13.10 8.93
C LEU A 23 11.29 12.73 10.22
N GLU A 24 10.41 11.72 10.20
CA GLU A 24 9.52 11.43 11.33
C GLU A 24 9.75 10.04 11.94
N ASP A 25 10.46 9.17 11.22
CA ASP A 25 10.90 7.87 11.72
C ASP A 25 12.42 7.75 11.74
N GLU A 26 13.13 8.82 12.12
CA GLU A 26 14.61 8.89 12.11
C GLU A 26 15.27 7.72 12.86
N ASN A 27 14.65 7.28 13.96
CA ASN A 27 15.11 6.17 14.78
C ASN A 27 14.56 4.80 14.33
N TYR A 28 13.94 4.72 13.15
CA TYR A 28 13.44 3.50 12.52
C TYR A 28 12.35 2.75 13.31
N LYS A 29 11.79 3.36 14.36
CA LYS A 29 10.85 2.72 15.29
C LYS A 29 9.61 2.20 14.57
N TRP A 30 9.01 2.99 13.69
CA TRP A 30 7.81 2.60 12.95
C TRP A 30 8.13 1.47 11.97
N ARG A 31 9.21 1.62 11.19
CA ARG A 31 9.64 0.60 10.22
C ARG A 31 9.92 -0.75 10.87
N PHE A 32 10.65 -0.78 11.98
CA PHE A 32 10.92 -2.03 12.71
C PHE A 32 9.66 -2.59 13.38
N LYS A 33 8.78 -1.74 13.94
CA LYS A 33 7.52 -2.20 14.53
C LYS A 33 6.63 -2.86 13.49
N VAL A 34 6.47 -2.24 12.32
CA VAL A 34 5.71 -2.81 11.19
C VAL A 34 6.34 -4.14 10.75
N ASN A 35 7.67 -4.19 10.59
CA ASN A 35 8.35 -5.42 10.19
C ASN A 35 8.16 -6.56 11.19
N HIS A 36 8.23 -6.25 12.49
CA HIS A 36 7.98 -7.20 13.57
C HIS A 36 6.53 -7.73 13.52
N GLN A 37 5.55 -6.87 13.27
CA GLN A 37 4.16 -7.31 13.15
C GLN A 37 3.96 -8.22 11.94
N LEU A 38 4.60 -7.91 10.79
CA LEU A 38 4.57 -8.75 9.59
C LEU A 38 5.23 -10.11 9.80
N LYS A 39 6.28 -10.19 10.62
CA LYS A 39 6.97 -11.44 10.95
C LYS A 39 6.15 -12.36 11.86
N ASN A 40 5.32 -11.78 12.73
CA ASN A 40 4.59 -12.48 13.79
C ASN A 40 3.07 -12.47 13.51
N ASN A 41 2.29 -11.65 14.21
CA ASN A 41 0.83 -11.71 14.22
C ASN A 41 0.18 -11.69 12.82
N TYR A 42 0.71 -10.92 11.88
CA TYR A 42 0.15 -10.91 10.51
C TYR A 42 0.50 -12.18 9.73
N LYS A 43 1.64 -12.81 9.99
CA LYS A 43 2.00 -14.09 9.36
C LYS A 43 0.98 -15.17 9.73
N GLU A 44 0.63 -15.25 11.01
CA GLU A 44 -0.42 -16.15 11.52
C GLU A 44 -1.79 -15.80 10.95
N LEU A 45 -2.17 -14.52 10.96
CA LEU A 45 -3.44 -14.09 10.36
C LEU A 45 -3.53 -14.47 8.88
N PHE A 46 -2.44 -14.31 8.12
CA PHE A 46 -2.44 -14.63 6.69
C PHE A 46 -2.35 -16.12 6.40
N SER A 47 -1.96 -16.98 7.35
CA SER A 47 -1.97 -18.43 7.13
C SER A 47 -3.37 -19.04 7.06
N PHE A 48 -4.41 -18.30 7.45
CA PHE A 48 -5.81 -18.71 7.30
C PHE A 48 -6.39 -18.42 5.89
N ILE A 49 -5.60 -17.86 4.97
CA ILE A 49 -6.07 -17.52 3.63
C ILE A 49 -5.77 -18.68 2.69
N ASP A 50 -6.80 -19.36 2.21
CA ASP A 50 -6.67 -20.49 1.27
C ASP A 50 -6.36 -20.06 -0.17
N LEU A 51 -6.83 -18.87 -0.57
CA LEU A 51 -6.66 -18.34 -1.93
C LEU A 51 -6.31 -16.85 -1.90
N MET A 52 -5.18 -16.51 -2.52
CA MET A 52 -4.63 -15.17 -2.61
C MET A 52 -4.75 -14.60 -4.03
N ILE A 53 -5.63 -13.62 -4.20
CA ILE A 53 -5.77 -12.86 -5.45
C ILE A 53 -5.03 -11.52 -5.32
N TYR A 54 -4.00 -11.31 -6.15
CA TYR A 54 -3.21 -10.09 -6.16
C TYR A 54 -3.53 -9.18 -7.35
N LEU A 55 -4.10 -8.01 -7.05
CA LEU A 55 -4.25 -6.92 -8.00
C LEU A 55 -2.92 -6.16 -8.15
N LYS A 56 -2.12 -6.53 -9.15
CA LYS A 56 -0.77 -5.99 -9.36
C LYS A 56 -0.83 -4.64 -10.06
N VAL A 57 -0.62 -3.56 -9.30
CA VAL A 57 -0.49 -2.21 -9.84
C VAL A 57 0.84 -2.07 -10.62
N PRO A 58 0.94 -1.18 -11.63
CA PRO A 58 2.14 -1.13 -12.47
C PRO A 58 3.33 -0.47 -11.76
N ASN A 59 3.08 0.49 -10.86
CA ASN A 59 4.08 1.10 -10.00
C ASN A 59 3.41 1.94 -8.91
N PHE A 60 4.19 2.36 -7.91
CA PHE A 60 3.69 3.16 -6.80
C PHE A 60 3.16 4.54 -7.20
N LYS A 61 3.66 5.15 -8.29
CA LYS A 61 3.15 6.46 -8.76
C LYS A 61 1.67 6.38 -9.15
N LYS A 62 1.20 5.23 -9.67
CA LYS A 62 -0.23 5.03 -9.96
C LYS A 62 -1.10 5.01 -8.71
N VAL A 63 -0.58 4.52 -7.58
CA VAL A 63 -1.31 4.52 -6.30
C VAL A 63 -1.67 5.96 -5.88
N LEU A 64 -0.74 6.91 -6.04
CA LEU A 64 -1.00 8.34 -5.79
C LEU A 64 -2.15 8.87 -6.64
N ILE A 65 -2.07 8.63 -7.96
CA ILE A 65 -3.07 9.12 -8.92
C ILE A 65 -4.44 8.54 -8.59
N TRP A 66 -4.52 7.23 -8.36
CA TRP A 66 -5.79 6.57 -8.08
C TRP A 66 -6.37 6.94 -6.73
N ARG A 67 -5.54 7.17 -5.70
CA ARG A 67 -6.01 7.75 -4.44
C ARG A 67 -6.58 9.15 -4.64
N GLY A 68 -5.95 9.97 -5.48
CA GLY A 68 -6.49 11.27 -5.91
C GLY A 68 -7.85 11.16 -6.61
N LEU A 69 -8.01 10.20 -7.52
CA LEU A 69 -9.30 9.96 -8.18
C LEU A 69 -10.37 9.49 -7.19
N GLN A 70 -10.00 8.65 -6.22
CA GLN A 70 -10.90 8.19 -5.17
C GLN A 70 -11.38 9.36 -4.31
N GLU A 71 -10.47 10.24 -3.91
CA GLU A 71 -10.80 11.41 -3.07
C GLU A 71 -11.69 12.42 -3.82
N LYS A 72 -11.45 12.63 -5.14
CA LYS A 72 -12.33 13.44 -5.99
C LYS A 72 -13.74 12.86 -6.11
N LYS A 73 -13.86 11.54 -6.29
CA LYS A 73 -15.18 10.86 -6.31
C LYS A 73 -15.89 11.01 -4.97
N LEU A 74 -15.16 10.86 -3.86
CA LEU A 74 -15.69 11.07 -2.52
C LEU A 74 -16.20 12.50 -2.33
N ALA A 75 -15.42 13.51 -2.74
CA ALA A 75 -15.82 14.91 -2.68
C ALA A 75 -17.10 15.18 -3.48
N TYR A 76 -17.23 14.61 -4.68
CA TYR A 76 -18.45 14.71 -5.47
C TYR A 76 -19.66 14.09 -4.77
N SER A 77 -19.51 12.89 -4.20
CA SER A 77 -20.61 12.19 -3.48
C SER A 77 -21.08 12.92 -2.22
N ARG A 78 -20.25 13.82 -1.66
CA ARG A 78 -20.52 14.56 -0.42
C ARG A 78 -20.84 16.04 -0.63
N LYS A 79 -21.10 16.47 -1.87
CA LYS A 79 -21.41 17.88 -2.19
C LYS A 79 -22.56 18.48 -1.36
N ASN A 80 -23.53 17.66 -0.96
CA ASN A 80 -24.71 18.10 -0.20
C ASN A 80 -24.58 17.89 1.32
N MET A 81 -23.43 17.43 1.83
CA MET A 81 -23.19 17.32 3.27
C MET A 81 -22.66 18.65 3.83
N SER A 82 -22.97 18.92 5.10
CA SER A 82 -22.46 20.10 5.81
C SER A 82 -20.92 20.11 5.84
N LYS A 83 -20.31 21.29 5.68
CA LYS A 83 -18.84 21.48 5.66
C LYS A 83 -18.13 20.81 6.85
N ASN A 84 -18.76 20.80 8.03
CA ASN A 84 -18.20 20.19 9.26
C ASN A 84 -18.14 18.65 9.22
N LYS A 85 -18.74 17.99 8.22
CA LYS A 85 -18.70 16.53 8.02
C LYS A 85 -17.84 16.11 6.82
N ASN A 86 -17.33 17.06 6.03
CA ASN A 86 -16.56 16.78 4.82
C ASN A 86 -15.07 16.58 5.12
N LYS A 87 -14.71 15.37 5.56
CA LYS A 87 -13.31 14.90 5.63
C LYS A 87 -12.79 14.52 4.23
N ILE A 88 -12.42 15.51 3.43
CA ILE A 88 -11.79 15.35 2.11
C ILE A 88 -10.33 15.78 2.22
N MET A 89 -9.42 14.89 1.82
CA MET A 89 -7.98 15.17 1.80
C MET A 89 -7.61 16.07 0.61
N SER A 90 -6.78 17.07 0.88
CA SER A 90 -6.03 17.84 -0.11
C SER A 90 -4.95 17.00 -0.80
N GLU A 91 -4.38 17.51 -1.89
CA GLU A 91 -3.31 16.80 -2.61
C GLU A 91 -2.06 16.55 -1.74
N SER A 92 -1.70 17.49 -0.87
CA SER A 92 -0.58 17.33 0.06
C SER A 92 -0.88 16.28 1.13
N GLU A 93 -2.10 16.25 1.65
CA GLU A 93 -2.55 15.21 2.59
C GLU A 93 -2.56 13.83 1.94
N ILE A 94 -3.02 13.71 0.68
CA ILE A 94 -2.95 12.45 -0.07
C ILE A 94 -1.49 12.01 -0.26
N LYS A 95 -0.61 12.91 -0.70
CA LYS A 95 0.83 12.61 -0.87
C LYS A 95 1.45 12.11 0.43
N ARG A 96 1.14 12.76 1.55
CA ARG A 96 1.58 12.34 2.88
C ARG A 96 0.98 10.99 3.27
N PHE A 97 -0.32 10.82 3.09
CA PHE A 97 -1.05 9.61 3.44
C PHE A 97 -0.45 8.37 2.76
N ILE A 98 -0.18 8.43 1.45
CA ILE A 98 0.36 7.27 0.74
C ILE A 98 1.78 6.90 1.20
N MET A 99 2.58 7.84 1.72
CA MET A 99 3.95 7.56 2.17
C MET A 99 3.99 6.50 3.29
N PHE A 100 2.96 6.45 4.15
CA PHE A 100 2.84 5.41 5.19
C PHE A 100 2.73 3.99 4.61
N TYR A 101 2.25 3.85 3.37
CA TYR A 101 2.03 2.55 2.72
C TYR A 101 3.14 2.19 1.72
N GLU A 102 4.04 3.12 1.42
CA GLU A 102 4.97 3.01 0.29
C GLU A 102 5.91 1.81 0.41
N ARG A 103 6.47 1.58 1.60
CA ARG A 103 7.42 0.50 1.84
C ARG A 103 6.80 -0.86 1.62
N ILE A 104 5.67 -1.10 2.29
CA ILE A 104 4.92 -2.36 2.16
C ILE A 104 4.50 -2.56 0.70
N THR A 105 3.95 -1.52 0.05
CA THR A 105 3.46 -1.64 -1.33
C THR A 105 4.60 -1.96 -2.31
N LYS A 106 5.75 -1.28 -2.19
CA LYS A 106 6.93 -1.56 -3.02
C LYS A 106 7.46 -2.99 -2.79
N LYS A 107 7.50 -3.45 -1.54
CA LYS A 107 7.90 -4.83 -1.20
C LYS A 107 6.93 -5.85 -1.81
N MET A 108 5.63 -5.64 -1.66
CA MET A 108 4.59 -6.50 -2.25
C MET A 108 4.66 -6.55 -3.78
N LEU A 109 5.00 -5.44 -4.46
CA LEU A 109 5.17 -5.43 -5.91
C LEU A 109 6.25 -6.40 -6.40
N ILE A 110 7.26 -6.65 -5.57
CA ILE A 110 8.38 -7.56 -5.85
C ILE A 110 8.05 -8.98 -5.41
N ASP A 111 7.48 -9.14 -4.21
CA ASP A 111 7.38 -10.46 -3.58
C ASP A 111 6.05 -11.16 -3.83
N MET A 112 4.93 -10.44 -3.83
CA MET A 112 3.58 -11.03 -3.97
C MET A 112 3.41 -11.87 -5.24
N PRO A 113 3.94 -11.47 -6.42
CA PRO A 113 3.86 -12.31 -7.62
C PRO A 113 4.48 -13.71 -7.48
N LYS A 114 5.34 -13.93 -6.48
CA LYS A 114 6.03 -15.22 -6.27
C LYS A 114 5.17 -16.24 -5.51
N PHE A 115 4.07 -15.82 -4.88
CA PHE A 115 3.29 -16.71 -3.99
C PHE A 115 1.79 -16.44 -3.95
N ALA A 116 1.28 -15.44 -4.68
CA ALA A 116 -0.16 -15.31 -4.88
C ALA A 116 -0.66 -16.38 -5.86
N ASP A 117 -1.81 -16.98 -5.61
CA ASP A 117 -2.40 -18.01 -6.50
C ASP A 117 -2.88 -17.40 -7.83
N ILE A 118 -3.42 -16.18 -7.77
CA ILE A 118 -3.91 -15.46 -8.94
C ILE A 118 -3.34 -14.05 -8.96
N ILE A 119 -2.77 -13.65 -10.09
CA ILE A 119 -2.30 -12.29 -10.32
C ILE A 119 -3.17 -11.65 -11.41
N VAL A 120 -3.75 -10.51 -11.09
CA VAL A 120 -4.49 -9.66 -12.01
C VAL A 120 -3.69 -8.37 -12.22
N PRO A 121 -2.87 -8.27 -13.28
CA PRO A 121 -2.14 -7.04 -13.56
C PRO A 121 -3.12 -5.92 -13.93
N ILE A 122 -2.94 -4.76 -13.31
CA ILE A 122 -3.74 -3.56 -13.58
C ILE A 122 -2.93 -2.63 -14.48
N SER A 123 -3.54 -2.19 -15.58
CA SER A 123 -2.95 -1.24 -16.52
C SER A 123 -2.93 0.20 -15.97
N SER A 124 -2.26 1.09 -16.68
CA SER A 124 -2.19 2.53 -16.36
C SER A 124 -3.54 3.25 -16.38
N ASN A 125 -4.54 2.72 -17.10
CA ASN A 125 -5.92 3.21 -17.16
C ASN A 125 -6.87 2.45 -16.21
N HIS A 126 -6.33 1.75 -15.21
CA HIS A 126 -7.09 1.05 -14.16
C HIS A 126 -7.95 -0.11 -14.68
N GLN A 127 -7.54 -0.74 -15.79
CA GLN A 127 -8.20 -1.91 -16.35
C GLN A 127 -7.43 -3.19 -16.03
N PRO A 128 -8.11 -4.32 -15.78
CA PRO A 128 -7.44 -5.61 -15.66
C PRO A 128 -6.82 -6.02 -17.00
N LYS A 129 -5.65 -6.64 -16.95
CA LYS A 129 -4.99 -7.31 -18.07
C LYS A 129 -5.14 -8.83 -17.93
N LYS A 130 -4.52 -9.57 -18.85
CA LYS A 130 -4.46 -11.04 -18.83
C LYS A 130 -4.10 -11.55 -17.43
N ILE A 131 -5.01 -12.36 -16.88
CA ILE A 131 -4.88 -13.00 -15.57
C ILE A 131 -3.80 -14.07 -15.66
N ILE A 132 -3.02 -14.19 -14.59
CA ILE A 132 -1.98 -15.21 -14.43
C ILE A 132 -2.39 -16.07 -13.23
N ILE A 133 -2.39 -17.39 -13.40
CA ILE A 133 -2.68 -18.37 -12.35
C ILE A 133 -1.36 -19.11 -12.10
N ASN A 134 -0.94 -19.17 -10.84
CA ASN A 134 0.28 -19.85 -10.40
C ASN A 134 0.01 -21.30 -9.97
#